data_AF-A0A923AVN4-F1
#
_entry.id   AF-A0A923AVN4-F1
#
_cell.length_a   1.000
_cell.length_b   1.000
_cell.length_c   1.000
_cell.angle_alpha   90.00
_cell.angle_beta   90.00
_cell.angle_gamma   90.00
#
_symmetry.space_group_name_H-M   'P 1'
#
loop_
_entity.id
_entity.type
_entity.pdbx_description
1 polymer ?
#
loop_
_entity_poly.entity_id
_entity_poly.type
_entity_poly.pdbx_seq_one_letter_code
_entity_poly.pdbx_strand_id
1 'polypeptide(L)'
;MIAAVAMAVLTGLSGQVTVLTGYDAAVRCAGLTQAASELEGGETPRGRMLFDAALYWSLAVGQAADASGRAPEVSDNDQTRARIRAVRELSARDEGARTALSRCLDRTPDLG
;
A
#
# COMPACT_ATOMS: atom_id res chain seq x y z
N MET A 1 37.01 -9.40 -36.88
CA MET A 1 35.95 -8.39 -36.62
C MET A 1 35.00 -8.97 -35.59
N ILE A 2 35.07 -8.48 -34.35
CA ILE A 2 34.30 -8.96 -33.20
C ILE A 2 32.98 -8.19 -33.19
N ALA A 3 31.85 -8.89 -33.35
CA ALA A 3 30.53 -8.28 -33.22
C ALA A 3 30.20 -8.15 -31.72
N ALA A 4 30.22 -6.92 -31.21
CA ALA A 4 29.73 -6.59 -29.88
C ALA A 4 28.20 -6.69 -29.87
N VAL A 5 27.67 -7.70 -29.17
CA VAL A 5 26.25 -7.77 -28.86
C VAL A 5 26.00 -6.85 -27.67
N ALA A 6 25.27 -5.76 -27.92
CA ALA A 6 24.87 -4.79 -26.92
C ALA A 6 23.98 -5.43 -25.85
N MET A 7 24.36 -5.23 -24.59
CA MET A 7 23.52 -5.48 -23.41
C MET A 7 22.24 -4.64 -23.51
N ALA A 8 21.12 -5.29 -23.78
CA ALA A 8 19.80 -4.69 -23.63
C ALA A 8 19.45 -4.64 -22.14
N VAL A 9 19.33 -3.42 -21.65
CA VAL A 9 19.08 -3.02 -20.28
C VAL A 9 17.70 -3.56 -19.82
N LEU A 10 17.70 -4.41 -18.78
CA LEU A 10 16.50 -4.92 -18.09
C LEU A 10 16.04 -3.97 -16.97
N THR A 11 15.94 -2.67 -17.22
CA THR A 11 15.38 -1.70 -16.27
C THR A 11 14.06 -1.17 -16.80
N GLY A 12 12.95 -1.84 -16.51
CA GLY A 12 11.66 -1.37 -17.04
C GLY A 12 10.39 -2.00 -16.51
N LEU A 13 10.43 -2.80 -15.43
CA LEU A 13 9.24 -3.33 -14.77
C LEU A 13 9.19 -2.95 -13.28
N SER A 14 9.71 -1.77 -12.94
CA SER A 14 9.21 -1.09 -11.76
C SER A 14 7.89 -0.47 -12.19
N GLY A 15 6.79 -1.20 -12.00
CA GLY A 15 5.46 -0.62 -12.07
C GLY A 15 5.52 0.71 -11.35
N GLN A 16 5.24 1.78 -12.08
CA GLN A 16 5.19 3.12 -11.54
C GLN A 16 4.10 3.09 -10.49
N VAL A 17 4.43 2.73 -9.24
CA VAL A 17 3.62 3.08 -8.09
C VAL A 17 3.62 4.57 -8.17
N THR A 18 2.48 5.07 -8.64
CA THR A 18 2.27 6.45 -8.96
C THR A 18 2.82 7.26 -7.80
N VAL A 19 3.90 8.00 -8.05
CA VAL A 19 4.63 8.88 -7.12
C VAL A 19 3.75 10.06 -6.65
N LEU A 20 2.41 9.92 -6.73
CA LEU A 20 1.40 10.94 -6.51
C LEU A 20 0.73 10.86 -5.14
N THR A 21 0.98 9.83 -4.33
CA THR A 21 0.61 9.84 -2.90
C THR A 21 1.87 9.99 -2.05
N GLY A 22 2.01 11.15 -1.39
CA GLY A 22 3.09 11.37 -0.43
C GLY A 22 3.08 10.30 0.67
N TYR A 23 4.24 10.10 1.31
CA TYR A 23 4.48 9.05 2.32
C TYR A 23 3.33 8.90 3.34
N ASP A 24 2.86 10.00 3.94
CA ASP A 24 1.80 9.96 4.95
C ASP A 24 0.46 9.45 4.39
N ALA A 25 0.15 9.76 3.13
CA ALA A 25 -1.05 9.27 2.46
C ALA A 25 -0.95 7.76 2.18
N ALA A 26 0.22 7.28 1.78
CA ALA A 26 0.47 5.84 1.61
C ALA A 26 0.35 5.11 2.95
N VAL A 27 0.93 5.65 4.03
CA VAL A 27 0.85 5.09 5.39
C VAL A 27 -0.61 5.03 5.87
N ARG A 28 -1.38 6.10 5.62
CA ARG A 28 -2.81 6.12 5.95
C ARG A 28 -3.58 5.04 5.19
N CYS A 29 -3.32 4.86 3.89
CA CYS A 29 -3.98 3.83 3.11
C CYS A 29 -3.58 2.42 3.55
N ALA A 30 -2.29 2.16 3.78
CA ALA A 30 -1.80 0.87 4.28
C ALA A 30 -2.47 0.49 5.60
N GLY A 31 -2.55 1.43 6.55
CA GLY A 31 -3.22 1.20 7.82
C GLY A 31 -4.71 0.89 7.67
N LEU A 32 -5.43 1.64 6.82
CA LEU A 32 -6.86 1.46 6.59
C LEU A 32 -7.19 0.14 5.88
N THR A 33 -6.46 -0.21 4.81
CA THR A 33 -6.73 -1.43 4.05
C THR A 33 -6.32 -2.67 4.82
N GLN A 34 -5.20 -2.64 5.55
CA GLN A 34 -4.83 -3.74 6.44
C GLN A 34 -5.85 -3.94 7.55
N ALA A 35 -6.25 -2.89 8.25
CA ALA A 35 -7.26 -2.98 9.31
C ALA A 35 -8.60 -3.49 8.77
N ALA A 36 -9.02 -3.03 7.58
CA ALA A 36 -10.24 -3.50 6.95
C ALA A 36 -10.16 -4.98 6.56
N SER A 37 -9.03 -5.43 6.02
CA SER A 37 -8.79 -6.85 5.71
C SER A 37 -8.85 -7.73 6.95
N GLU A 38 -8.22 -7.30 8.06
CA GLU A 38 -8.22 -8.02 9.33
C GLU A 38 -9.62 -8.12 9.95
N LEU A 39 -10.41 -7.04 9.88
CA LEU A 39 -11.77 -6.99 10.41
C LEU A 39 -12.78 -7.77 9.55
N GLU A 40 -12.51 -7.94 8.25
CA GLU A 40 -13.38 -8.68 7.33
C GLU A 40 -13.13 -10.19 7.39
N GLY A 41 -11.87 -10.63 7.46
CA GLY A 41 -11.51 -12.04 7.62
C GLY A 41 -10.97 -12.74 6.37
N GLY A 42 -10.98 -12.11 5.18
CA GLY A 42 -10.18 -12.51 4.02
C GLY A 42 -10.77 -13.64 3.14
N GLU A 43 -11.73 -14.41 3.64
CA GLU A 43 -12.26 -15.59 2.92
C GLU A 43 -13.26 -15.23 1.81
N THR A 44 -13.91 -14.07 1.92
CA THR A 44 -14.89 -13.61 0.93
C THR A 44 -14.21 -12.95 -0.26
N PRO A 45 -14.90 -12.74 -1.40
CA PRO A 45 -14.37 -11.91 -2.49
C PRO A 45 -13.97 -10.52 -2.04
N ARG A 46 -14.74 -9.94 -1.10
CA ARG A 46 -14.41 -8.65 -0.49
C ARG A 46 -13.15 -8.74 0.37
N GLY A 47 -13.00 -9.83 1.12
CA GLY A 47 -11.82 -10.10 1.93
C GLY A 47 -10.54 -10.17 1.10
N ARG A 48 -10.57 -10.90 -0.01
CA ARG A 48 -9.44 -10.95 -0.95
C ARG A 48 -9.08 -9.59 -1.52
N MET A 49 -10.07 -8.83 -1.99
CA MET A 49 -9.87 -7.45 -2.47
C MET A 49 -9.23 -6.55 -1.40
N LEU A 50 -9.67 -6.66 -0.14
CA LEU A 50 -9.10 -5.88 0.97
C LEU A 50 -7.66 -6.32 1.29
N PHE A 51 -7.36 -7.61 1.21
CA PHE A 51 -6.03 -8.17 1.40
C PHE A 51 -5.06 -7.68 0.32
N ASP A 52 -5.47 -7.72 -0.95
CA ASP A 52 -4.70 -7.24 -2.09
C ASP A 52 -4.40 -5.74 -1.96
N ALA A 53 -5.41 -4.97 -1.53
CA ALA A 53 -5.22 -3.55 -1.22
C ALA A 53 -4.26 -3.33 -0.04
N ALA A 54 -4.29 -4.17 1.00
CA ALA A 54 -3.34 -4.10 2.10
C ALA A 54 -1.90 -4.35 1.63
N LEU A 55 -1.70 -5.36 0.78
CA LEU A 55 -0.39 -5.68 0.21
C LEU A 55 0.14 -4.55 -0.68
N TYR A 56 -0.68 -4.04 -1.60
CA TYR A 56 -0.33 -2.93 -2.48
C TYR A 56 0.13 -1.71 -1.69
N TRP A 57 -0.67 -1.27 -0.71
CA TRP A 57 -0.37 -0.06 0.04
C TRP A 57 0.83 -0.24 0.98
N SER A 58 1.07 -1.44 1.51
CA SER A 58 2.27 -1.72 2.30
C SER A 58 3.55 -1.57 1.47
N LEU A 59 3.56 -2.11 0.25
CA LEU A 59 4.68 -1.93 -0.69
C LEU A 59 4.83 -0.47 -1.13
N ALA A 60 3.72 0.24 -1.35
CA ALA A 60 3.74 1.65 -1.70
C ALA A 60 4.36 2.51 -0.58
N VAL A 61 4.13 2.18 0.69
CA VAL A 61 4.83 2.84 1.81
C VAL A 61 6.33 2.61 1.72
N GLY A 62 6.78 1.38 1.51
CA GLY A 62 8.21 1.07 1.38
C GLY A 62 8.89 1.89 0.28
N GLN A 63 8.28 1.93 -0.90
CA GLN A 63 8.80 2.72 -2.02
C GLN A 63 8.81 4.23 -1.74
N ALA A 64 7.78 4.76 -1.07
CA ALA A 64 7.73 6.16 -0.66
C ALA A 64 8.74 6.49 0.46
N ALA A 65 9.02 5.52 1.35
CA ALA A 65 10.03 5.63 2.40
C ALA A 65 11.42 5.74 1.77
N ASP A 66 11.75 4.83 0.87
CA ASP A 66 13.03 4.80 0.14
C ASP A 66 13.23 6.11 -0.65
N ALA A 67 12.22 6.55 -1.39
CA ALA A 67 12.26 7.80 -2.15
C ALA A 67 12.44 9.05 -1.27
N SER A 68 12.06 8.98 0.01
CA SER A 68 12.21 10.07 0.98
C SER A 68 13.39 9.89 1.94
N GLY A 69 14.24 8.87 1.72
CA GLY A 69 15.41 8.60 2.57
C GLY A 69 15.06 8.17 3.99
N ARG A 70 13.85 7.64 4.22
CA ARG A 70 13.43 7.12 5.53
C ARG A 70 13.99 5.72 5.73
N ALA A 71 14.39 5.42 6.95
CA ALA A 71 14.85 4.07 7.30
C ALA A 71 13.66 3.08 7.29
N PRO A 72 13.86 1.83 6.84
CA PRO A 72 12.81 0.81 6.80
C PRO A 72 12.10 0.60 8.15
N GLU A 73 12.85 0.64 9.25
CA GLU A 73 12.31 0.48 10.60
C GLU A 73 11.33 1.60 10.97
N VAL A 74 11.52 2.81 10.42
CA VAL A 74 10.59 3.92 10.64
C VAL A 74 9.28 3.66 9.88
N SER A 75 9.36 3.25 8.61
CA SER A 75 8.15 2.95 7.82
C SER A 75 7.35 1.77 8.35
N ASP A 76 8.01 0.73 8.87
CA ASP A 76 7.32 -0.42 9.46
C ASP A 76 6.58 -0.04 10.75
N ASN A 77 7.22 0.80 11.58
CA ASN A 77 6.60 1.34 12.78
C ASN A 77 5.41 2.25 12.46
N ASP A 78 5.51 3.06 11.41
CA ASP A 78 4.42 3.96 10.99
C ASP A 78 3.23 3.18 10.43
N GLN A 79 3.47 2.14 9.62
CA GLN A 79 2.43 1.21 9.15
C GLN A 79 1.73 0.51 10.33
N THR A 80 2.52 0.01 11.29
CA THR A 80 1.97 -0.65 12.50
C THR A 80 1.08 0.30 13.30
N ARG A 81 1.53 1.54 13.51
CA ARG A 81 0.75 2.57 14.22
C ARG A 81 -0.51 2.95 13.44
N ALA A 82 -0.42 3.09 12.12
CA ALA A 82 -1.55 3.40 11.26
C ALA A 82 -2.62 2.30 11.31
N ARG A 83 -2.21 1.02 11.25
CA ARG A 83 -3.10 -0.13 11.41
C ARG A 83 -3.83 -0.12 12.74
N ILE A 84 -3.11 0.01 13.86
CA ILE A 84 -3.71 0.01 15.20
C ILE A 84 -4.77 1.12 15.33
N ARG A 85 -4.47 2.31 14.81
CA ARG A 85 -5.41 3.43 14.79
C ARG A 85 -6.63 3.11 13.91
N ALA A 86 -6.40 2.61 12.70
CA ALA A 86 -7.45 2.29 11.75
C ALA A 86 -8.40 1.18 12.26
N VAL A 87 -7.89 0.16 12.96
CA VAL A 87 -8.74 -0.86 13.60
C VAL A 87 -9.73 -0.20 14.56
N ARG A 88 -9.27 0.74 15.40
CA ARG A 88 -10.13 1.46 16.34
C ARG A 88 -11.17 2.33 15.62
N GLU A 89 -10.72 3.12 14.63
CA GLU A 89 -11.60 4.00 13.85
C GLU A 89 -12.68 3.20 13.10
N LEU A 90 -12.30 2.12 12.40
CA LEU A 90 -13.22 1.29 11.62
C LEU A 90 -14.17 0.47 12.51
N SER A 91 -13.69 -0.05 13.64
CA SER A 91 -14.54 -0.72 14.63
C SER A 91 -15.57 0.22 15.26
N ALA A 92 -15.17 1.48 15.50
CA ALA A 92 -16.07 2.54 15.96
C ALA A 92 -17.01 3.07 14.86
N ARG A 93 -16.93 2.54 13.64
CA ARG A 93 -17.72 2.96 12.47
C ARG A 93 -17.50 4.44 12.12
N ASP A 94 -16.29 4.94 12.32
CA ASP A 94 -15.95 6.32 11.97
C ASP A 94 -16.14 6.55 10.46
N GLU A 95 -17.02 7.51 10.12
CA GLU A 95 -17.38 7.79 8.73
C GLU A 95 -16.22 8.41 7.94
N GLY A 96 -15.34 9.16 8.62
CA GLY A 96 -14.13 9.71 8.01
C GLY A 96 -13.16 8.61 7.56
N ALA A 97 -12.92 7.64 8.43
CA ALA A 97 -12.08 6.48 8.15
C ALA A 97 -12.66 5.60 7.04
N ARG A 98 -13.98 5.37 7.03
CA ARG A 98 -14.66 4.63 5.95
C ARG A 98 -14.57 5.33 4.60
N THR A 99 -14.77 6.65 4.58
CA THR A 99 -14.62 7.47 3.38
C THR A 99 -13.18 7.49 2.88
N ALA A 100 -12.20 7.53 3.80
CA ALA A 100 -10.79 7.43 3.44
C ALA A 100 -10.43 6.04 2.90
N LEU A 101 -10.96 4.97 3.50
CA LEU A 101 -10.78 3.60 3.04
C LEU A 101 -11.31 3.43 1.61
N SER A 102 -12.52 3.90 1.31
CA SER A 102 -13.08 3.86 -0.06
C SER A 102 -12.12 4.51 -1.05
N ARG A 103 -11.61 5.70 -0.75
CA ARG A 103 -10.64 6.40 -1.60
C ARG A 103 -9.31 5.67 -1.75
N CYS A 104 -8.90 4.88 -0.78
CA CYS A 104 -7.72 4.02 -0.90
C CYS A 104 -7.99 2.83 -1.82
N LEU A 105 -9.18 2.22 -1.72
CA LEU A 105 -9.60 1.12 -2.60
C LEU A 105 -9.75 1.57 -4.05
N ASP A 106 -10.34 2.74 -4.30
CA ASP A 106 -10.50 3.31 -5.64
C ASP A 106 -9.14 3.59 -6.34
N ARG A 107 -8.07 3.70 -5.55
CA ARG A 107 -6.70 3.93 -6.03
C ARG A 107 -5.83 2.67 -6.00
N THR A 108 -6.36 1.56 -5.48
CA THR A 108 -5.68 0.27 -5.55
C THR A 108 -5.88 -0.29 -6.96
N PRO A 109 -4.80 -0.65 -7.68
CA PRO A 109 -4.94 -1.34 -8.96
C PRO A 109 -5.54 -2.74 -8.75
N ASP A 110 -6.26 -3.25 -9.75
CA ASP A 110 -6.70 -4.64 -9.75
C ASP A 110 -5.47 -5.57 -9.83
N LEU A 111 -5.37 -6.49 -8.88
CA LEU A 111 -4.23 -7.41 -8.74
C LEU A 111 -4.52 -8.83 -9.24
N GLY A 112 -5.77 -9.15 -9.63
CA GLY A 112 -6.14 -10.44 -10.25
C GLY A 112 -7.16 -11.28 -9.47
#